data_AF-A0ABD5RNF7-F1
#
_entry.id   AF-A0ABD5RNF7-F1
#
_cell.length_a   1.000
_cell.length_b   1.000
_cell.length_c   1.000
_cell.angle_alpha   90.00
_cell.angle_beta   90.00
_cell.angle_gamma   90.00
#
_symmetry.space_group_name_H-M   'P 1'
#
loop_
_entity.id
_entity.type
_entity.pdbx_description
1 polymer ?
#
loop_
_entity_poly.entity_id
_entity_poly.type
_entity_poly.pdbx_seq_one_letter_code
_entity_poly.pdbx_strand_id
1 'polypeptide(L)' 'MEARTDAAMVRRFVERHCEREPVAPSFEQIEGAVPFGTREVEELVQQLVDSEGLRLEWVQVGGGQLPVYEPARAGRTT' A
#
# COMPACT_ATOMS: atom_id res chain seq x y z
N MET A 1 -21.28 -6.12 -2.96
CA MET A 1 -20.82 -5.01 -3.85
C MET A 1 -19.82 -4.17 -3.05
N GLU A 2 -18.85 -4.82 -2.40
CA GLU A 2 -18.12 -4.26 -1.25
C GLU A 2 -16.63 -3.99 -1.56
N ALA A 3 -15.92 -4.94 -2.18
CA ALA A 3 -14.47 -4.88 -2.43
C ALA A 3 -13.94 -3.58 -3.09
N ARG A 4 -14.77 -2.90 -3.89
CA ARG A 4 -14.37 -1.63 -4.55
C ARG A 4 -14.26 -0.46 -3.57
N THR A 5 -15.08 -0.45 -2.51
CA THR A 5 -15.05 0.59 -1.47
C THR A 5 -13.88 0.35 -0.51
N ASP A 6 -13.53 -0.92 -0.29
CA ASP A 6 -12.47 -1.34 0.63
C ASP A 6 -11.08 -0.94 0.12
N ALA A 7 -10.80 -1.19 -1.17
CA ALA A 7 -9.56 -0.75 -1.82
C ALA A 7 -9.42 0.78 -1.83
N ALA A 8 -10.51 1.52 -2.01
CA ALA A 8 -10.48 2.97 -2.02
C ALA A 8 -10.14 3.57 -0.64
N MET A 9 -10.57 2.92 0.45
CA MET A 9 -10.20 3.33 1.81
C MET A 9 -8.72 3.11 2.10
N VAL A 10 -8.19 1.93 1.77
CA VAL A 10 -6.76 1.63 1.91
C VAL A 10 -5.93 2.58 1.06
N ARG A 11 -6.32 2.83 -0.20
CA ARG A 11 -5.64 3.76 -1.10
C ARG A 11 -5.56 5.17 -0.50
N ARG A 12 -6.70 5.70 -0.05
CA ARG A 12 -6.76 7.04 0.54
C ARG A 12 -5.88 7.18 1.77
N PHE A 13 -5.79 6.12 2.58
CA PHE A 13 -4.91 6.10 3.75
C PHE A 13 -3.44 6.11 3.33
N VAL A 14 -3.05 5.25 2.38
CA VAL A 14 -1.68 5.20 1.83
C VAL A 14 -1.30 6.55 1.22
N GLU A 15 -2.15 7.14 0.38
CA GLU A 15 -1.93 8.47 -0.22
C GLU A 15 -1.68 9.53 0.87
N ARG A 16 -2.55 9.60 1.88
CA ARG A 16 -2.44 10.53 3.02
C ARG A 16 -1.19 10.33 3.87
N HIS A 17 -0.75 9.08 4.02
CA HIS A 17 0.46 8.76 4.76
C HIS A 17 1.70 9.19 3.97
N CYS A 18 1.74 8.91 2.67
CA CYS A 18 2.81 9.30 1.77
C CYS A 18 2.95 10.83 1.61
N GLU A 19 1.90 11.61 1.85
CA GLU A 19 1.98 13.08 1.93
C GLU A 19 2.80 13.57 3.14
N ARG A 20 2.89 12.76 4.20
CA ARG A 20 3.51 13.13 5.48
C ARG A 20 4.86 12.44 5.69
N GLU A 21 4.98 11.21 5.24
CA GLU A 21 6.18 10.39 5.35
C GLU A 21 6.59 9.89 3.96
N PRO A 22 7.89 9.88 3.62
CA PRO A 22 8.35 9.41 2.32
C PRO A 22 8.31 7.87 2.17
N VAL A 23 7.84 7.17 3.20
CA VAL A 23 7.72 5.71 3.26
C VAL A 23 6.26 5.34 3.24
N ALA A 24 5.94 4.14 2.76
CA ALA A 24 4.58 3.68 2.80
C ALA A 24 4.21 3.15 4.19
N PRO A 25 2.92 3.20 4.57
CA PRO A 25 2.51 2.71 5.88
C PRO A 25 2.67 1.19 5.96
N SER A 26 3.07 0.70 7.13
CA SER A 26 3.09 -0.73 7.43
C SER A 26 1.69 -1.33 7.44
N PHE A 27 1.58 -2.64 7.28
CA PHE A 27 0.29 -3.32 7.39
C PHE A 27 -0.39 -3.08 8.74
N GLU A 28 0.36 -3.04 9.84
CA GLU A 28 -0.18 -2.73 11.16
C GLU A 28 -0.74 -1.30 11.24
N GLN A 29 -0.09 -0.33 10.58
CA GLN A 29 -0.58 1.05 10.53
C GLN A 29 -1.86 1.16 9.69
N ILE A 30 -1.93 0.42 8.59
CA ILE A 30 -3.13 0.37 7.74
C ILE A 30 -4.26 -0.30 8.52
N GLU A 31 -4.02 -1.48 9.09
CA GLU A 31 -4.97 -2.23 9.93
C GLU A 31 -5.51 -1.38 11.09
N GLY A 32 -4.65 -0.61 11.76
CA GLY A 32 -5.09 0.30 12.83
C GLY A 32 -5.99 1.45 12.33
N ALA A 33 -5.99 1.74 11.04
CA ALA A 33 -6.74 2.84 10.43
C ALA A 33 -7.98 2.40 9.63
N VAL A 34 -8.10 1.11 9.30
CA VAL A 34 -9.20 0.54 8.52
C VAL A 34 -9.86 -0.61 9.28
N PRO A 35 -11.18 -0.83 9.14
CA PRO A 35 -11.87 -1.90 9.86
C PRO A 35 -11.65 -3.30 9.25
N PHE A 36 -10.50 -3.55 8.62
CA PHE A 36 -10.19 -4.81 7.92
C PHE A 36 -9.15 -5.61 8.69
N GLY A 37 -9.19 -6.94 8.59
CA GLY A 37 -8.14 -7.79 9.16
C GLY A 37 -6.85 -7.74 8.35
N THR A 38 -5.72 -8.13 8.95
CA THR A 38 -4.38 -8.12 8.33
C THR A 38 -4.39 -8.72 6.92
N ARG A 39 -5.00 -9.89 6.77
CA ARG A 39 -5.05 -10.60 5.49
C ARG A 39 -5.82 -9.84 4.41
N GLU A 40 -6.94 -9.21 4.77
CA GLU A 40 -7.70 -8.38 3.82
C GLU A 40 -6.91 -7.14 3.42
N VAL A 41 -6.22 -6.51 4.37
CA VAL A 41 -5.33 -5.38 4.09
C VAL A 41 -4.21 -5.79 3.13
N GLU A 42 -3.56 -6.94 3.35
CA GLU A 42 -2.53 -7.48 2.46
C GLU A 42 -3.08 -7.70 1.04
N GLU A 43 -4.26 -8.32 0.91
CA GLU A 43 -4.90 -8.56 -0.39
C GLU A 43 -5.28 -7.25 -1.10
N LEU A 44 -5.81 -6.26 -0.37
CA LEU A 44 -6.20 -4.95 -0.92
C LEU A 44 -4.98 -4.14 -1.34
N VAL A 45 -3.90 -4.15 -0.55
CA VAL A 45 -2.63 -3.52 -0.90
C VAL A 45 -2.06 -4.17 -2.16
N GLN A 46 -2.03 -5.51 -2.23
CA GLN A 46 -1.54 -6.21 -3.41
C GLN A 46 -2.37 -5.85 -4.66
N GLN A 47 -3.70 -5.76 -4.53
CA GLN A 47 -4.57 -5.34 -5.63
C GLN A 47 -4.32 -3.90 -6.08
N LEU A 48 -4.01 -2.98 -5.16
CA LEU A 48 -3.63 -1.60 -5.50
C LEU A 48 -2.31 -1.57 -6.25
N VAL A 49 -1.33 -2.35 -5.81
CA VAL A 49 -0.02 -2.48 -6.46
C VAL A 49 -0.17 -3.01 -7.89
N ASP A 50 -0.94 -4.08 -8.07
CA ASP A 50 -1.23 -4.67 -9.39
C ASP A 50 -2.05 -3.73 -10.29
N SER A 51 -3.06 -3.02 -9.75
CA SER A 51 -3.95 -2.17 -10.55
C SER A 51 -3.29 -0.87 -11.00
N GLU A 52 -2.50 -0.25 -10.12
CA GLU A 52 -1.86 1.05 -10.38
C GLU A 52 -0.49 0.88 -11.07
N GLY A 53 -0.05 -0.36 -11.28
CA GLY A 53 1.30 -0.65 -11.78
C GLY A 53 2.36 -0.12 -10.83
N LEU A 54 2.15 -0.26 -9.53
CA LEU A 54 3.18 0.05 -8.54
C LEU A 54 4.06 -1.20 -8.34
N ARG A 55 5.27 -1.00 -7.83
CA ARG A 55 6.13 -2.06 -7.33
C ARG A 55 6.13 -2.00 -5.83
N LEU A 56 5.80 -3.12 -5.20
CA LEU A 56 5.95 -3.31 -3.76
C LEU A 56 7.36 -3.83 -3.49
N GLU A 57 8.17 -3.03 -2.81
CA GLU A 57 9.48 -3.43 -2.29
C GLU A 57 9.45 -3.49 -0.76
N TRP A 58 10.15 -4.44 -0.17
CA TRP A 58 10.21 -4.63 1.27
C TRP A 58 11.54 -4.12 1.80
N VAL A 59 11.53 -2.98 2.49
CA VAL A 59 12.75 -2.38 3.06
C VAL A 59 12.86 -2.72 4.54
N GLN A 60 14.06 -3.11 4.97
CA GLN A 60 14.36 -3.33 6.39
C GLN A 60 14.67 -1.98 7.03
N VAL A 61 13.89 -1.56 8.03
CA VAL A 61 14.20 -0.40 8.88
C VAL A 61 14.28 -0.85 10.33
N GLY A 62 15.13 -0.21 11.15
CA GLY A 62 15.59 -0.68 12.48
C GLY A 62 14.51 -1.19 13.46
N GLY A 63 14.00 -2.40 13.24
CA GLY A 63 12.95 -3.06 14.03
C GLY A 63 11.95 -3.91 13.23
N GLY A 64 11.85 -3.77 11.90
CA GLY A 64 10.92 -4.54 11.07
C GLY A 64 11.02 -4.24 9.56
N GLN A 65 10.27 -5.00 8.76
CA GLN A 65 10.14 -4.75 7.32
C GLN A 65 8.98 -3.80 7.05
N LEU A 66 9.24 -2.72 6.31
CA LEU A 66 8.22 -1.81 5.82
C LEU A 66 7.99 -2.03 4.32
N PRO A 67 6.73 -2.02 3.85
CA PRO A 67 6.44 -1.98 2.43
C PRO A 67 6.76 -0.58 1.88
N VAL A 68 7.34 -0.51 0.69
CA VAL A 68 7.56 0.71 -0.10
C VAL A 68 6.90 0.52 -1.44
N TYR A 69 5.97 1.42 -1.78
CA TYR A 69 5.33 1.43 -3.08
C TYR A 69 6.06 2.41 -3.99
N GLU A 70 6.90 1.90 -4.89
CA GLU A 70 7.41 2.74 -5.98
C GLU A 70 6.42 2.70 -7.14
N PRO A 71 6.12 3.82 -7.82
CA PRO A 71 5.51 3.71 -9.13
C PRO A 71 6.42 2.81 -9.96
N ALA A 72 5.88 1.77 -10.63
CA ALA A 72 6.67 1.11 -11.66
C ALA A 72 6.94 2.22 -12.66
N ARG A 73 8.15 2.81 -12.59
CA ARG A 73 8.60 3.86 -13.50
C ARG A 73 8.08 3.42 -14.84
N ALA A 74 7.16 4.20 -15.42
CA ALA A 74 6.60 3.91 -16.72
C ALA A 74 7.80 3.61 -17.60
N GLY A 75 8.03 2.32 -17.85
CA GLY A 75 9.16 1.89 -18.61
C GLY A 75 8.99 2.62 -19.91
N ARG A 76 9.94 3.48 -20.28
CA ARG A 76 10.03 3.88 -21.68
C ARG A 76 10.32 2.58 -22.41
N THR A 77 9.25 1.91 -22.84
CA THR A 77 9.30 0.88 -23.86
C THR A 77 9.85 1.60 -25.08
N THR A 78 11.15 1.45 -25.30
CA THR A 78 11.81 1.78 -26.57
C THR A 78 12.03 0.46 -27.28
#